data_AF-A0A0G4KAV3-F1
#
_entry.id   AF-A0A0G4KAV3-F1
#
_cell.length_a   1.000
_cell.length_b   1.000
_cell.length_c   1.000
_cell.angle_alpha   90.00
_cell.angle_beta   90.00
_cell.angle_gamma   90.00
#
_symmetry.space_group_name_H-M   'P 1'
#
loop_
_entity.id
_entity.type
_entity.pdbx_description
1 polymer ?
#
loop_
_entity_poly.entity_id
_entity_poly.type
_entity_poly.pdbx_seq_one_letter_code
_entity_poly.pdbx_strand_id
1 'polypeptide(L)'
;MLFIVYDKNTYKVKNVVTALKKEDISIKENESIFYNGNIKDYSQTDIRSYNEDGTVKSLEQQLKEKIITLEENQIIKDNQVYTLDKNYEDDYIIMIEKELEKLDERQKIVTTENGEKYITQKTYEELFKENLITAEEYNQYVIQIRQGQYQTNLDGERAELLESVLSNLASQNLLTEEQKSQLESLQTKRQEIKQEYPK
;
A
#
# COMPACT_ATOMS: atom_id res chain seq x y z
N MET A 1 -17.09 -40.70 4.18
CA MET A 1 -17.07 -41.81 5.14
C MET A 1 -15.88 -41.60 6.07
N LEU A 2 -16.03 -41.80 7.37
CA LEU A 2 -14.97 -41.57 8.34
C LEU A 2 -14.16 -42.85 8.53
N PHE A 3 -12.84 -42.77 8.35
CA PHE A 3 -11.91 -43.86 8.57
C PHE A 3 -10.99 -43.51 9.74
N ILE A 4 -10.98 -44.37 10.76
CA ILE A 4 -10.10 -44.22 11.92
C ILE A 4 -8.91 -45.15 11.71
N VAL A 5 -7.73 -44.55 11.57
CA VAL A 5 -6.46 -45.28 11.56
C VAL A 5 -5.99 -45.37 13.00
N TYR A 6 -5.88 -46.58 13.53
CA TYR A 6 -5.46 -46.82 14.90
C TYR A 6 -4.40 -47.91 14.97
N ASP A 7 -3.63 -47.88 16.04
CA ASP A 7 -2.68 -48.94 16.36
C ASP A 7 -3.40 -50.20 16.82
N LYS A 8 -3.26 -51.31 16.10
CA LYS A 8 -4.00 -52.55 16.42
C LYS A 8 -3.67 -53.11 17.81
N ASN A 9 -2.47 -52.85 18.34
CA ASN A 9 -2.01 -53.42 19.61
C ASN A 9 -2.37 -52.54 20.81
N THR A 10 -2.38 -51.22 20.63
CA THR A 10 -2.63 -50.24 21.71
C THR A 10 -3.97 -49.53 21.60
N TYR A 11 -4.70 -49.74 20.51
CA TYR A 11 -5.96 -49.06 20.16
C TYR A 11 -5.89 -47.54 20.13
N LYS A 12 -4.69 -46.96 20.13
CA LYS A 12 -4.50 -45.50 20.02
C LYS A 12 -4.83 -45.05 18.61
N VAL A 13 -5.71 -44.07 18.51
CA VAL A 13 -6.03 -43.39 17.25
C VAL A 13 -4.78 -42.62 16.79
N LYS A 14 -4.30 -42.95 15.60
CA LYS A 14 -3.16 -42.28 14.94
C LYS A 14 -3.64 -41.19 13.99
N ASN A 15 -4.75 -41.43 13.28
CA ASN A 15 -5.29 -40.47 12.33
C ASN A 15 -6.79 -40.70 12.11
N VAL A 16 -7.52 -39.64 11.75
CA VAL A 16 -8.94 -39.67 11.37
C VAL A 16 -9.05 -39.08 9.98
N VAL A 17 -9.39 -39.92 9.00
CA VAL A 17 -9.43 -39.54 7.59
C VAL A 17 -10.88 -39.52 7.12
N THR A 18 -11.25 -38.46 6.40
CA THR A 18 -12.50 -38.44 5.66
C THR A 18 -12.23 -38.83 4.20
N ALA A 19 -12.66 -40.01 3.78
CA ALA A 19 -12.53 -40.48 2.40
C ALA A 19 -13.88 -40.95 1.84
N LEU A 20 -13.97 -41.03 0.51
CA LEU A 20 -15.17 -41.51 -0.17
C LEU A 20 -15.26 -43.04 -0.11
N LYS A 21 -14.13 -43.75 -0.26
CA LYS A 21 -14.06 -45.22 -0.25
C LYS A 21 -12.78 -45.75 0.44
N LYS A 22 -12.77 -47.02 0.85
CA LYS A 22 -11.63 -47.64 1.56
C LYS A 22 -10.44 -47.89 0.62
N GLU A 23 -10.74 -48.21 -0.63
CA GLU A 23 -9.76 -48.53 -1.68
C GLU A 23 -8.91 -47.31 -2.07
N ASP A 24 -9.34 -46.10 -1.67
CA ASP A 24 -8.64 -44.84 -1.92
C ASP A 24 -7.44 -44.62 -0.98
N ILE A 25 -7.24 -45.52 -0.01
CA ILE A 25 -6.21 -45.43 1.04
C ILE A 25 -5.35 -46.69 1.02
N SER A 26 -4.04 -46.56 0.82
CA SER A 26 -3.06 -47.62 1.06
C SER A 26 -2.24 -47.31 2.29
N ILE A 27 -2.02 -48.31 3.15
CA ILE A 27 -1.25 -48.19 4.38
C ILE A 27 0.02 -49.03 4.21
N LYS A 28 1.17 -48.37 4.31
CA LYS A 28 2.49 -49.01 4.41
C LYS A 28 3.03 -48.84 5.84
N GLU A 29 4.12 -49.53 6.14
CA GLU A 29 4.78 -49.40 7.43
C GLU A 29 5.23 -47.94 7.62
N ASN A 30 4.58 -47.25 8.58
CA ASN A 30 4.76 -45.82 8.92
C ASN A 30 4.24 -44.78 7.91
N GLU A 31 3.54 -45.18 6.85
CA GLU A 31 3.04 -44.24 5.83
C GLU A 31 1.59 -44.54 5.43
N SER A 32 0.81 -43.49 5.15
CA SER A 32 -0.51 -43.60 4.53
C SER A 32 -0.47 -42.88 3.18
N ILE A 33 -0.81 -43.61 2.12
CA ILE A 33 -0.82 -43.12 0.74
C ILE A 33 -2.26 -42.96 0.31
N PHE A 34 -2.63 -41.76 -0.13
CA PHE A 34 -3.97 -41.43 -0.60
C PHE A 34 -3.96 -41.27 -2.13
N TYR A 35 -4.83 -42.00 -2.82
CA TYR A 35 -4.89 -41.97 -4.30
C TYR A 35 -5.99 -41.07 -4.85
N ASN A 36 -6.85 -40.51 -3.99
CA ASN A 36 -8.03 -39.77 -4.40
C ASN A 36 -7.86 -38.26 -4.16
N GLY A 37 -7.83 -37.48 -5.25
CA GLY A 37 -7.67 -36.02 -5.27
C GLY A 37 -8.87 -35.19 -4.78
N ASN A 38 -9.82 -35.81 -4.06
CA ASN A 38 -10.99 -35.15 -3.47
C ASN A 38 -10.86 -34.90 -1.95
N ILE A 39 -9.69 -35.12 -1.37
CA ILE A 39 -9.42 -34.87 0.05
C ILE A 39 -9.11 -33.37 0.20
N LYS A 40 -9.99 -32.67 0.93
CA LYS A 40 -10.09 -31.20 0.87
C LYS A 40 -9.21 -30.41 1.83
N ASP A 41 -8.48 -31.04 2.74
CA ASP A 41 -7.57 -30.29 3.61
C ASP A 41 -6.52 -31.20 4.23
N TYR A 42 -5.26 -30.88 3.99
CA TYR A 42 -4.07 -31.56 4.48
C TYR A 42 -3.19 -30.64 5.35
N SER A 43 -3.67 -29.43 5.65
CA SER A 43 -2.93 -28.39 6.38
C SER A 43 -2.42 -28.80 7.77
N GLN A 44 -2.95 -29.89 8.35
CA GLN A 44 -2.62 -30.32 9.71
C GLN A 44 -1.67 -31.53 9.81
N THR A 45 -1.15 -32.05 8.70
CA THR A 45 -0.18 -33.15 8.70
C THR A 45 0.98 -32.83 7.77
N ASP A 46 2.21 -33.14 8.21
CA ASP A 46 3.46 -32.93 7.47
C ASP A 46 3.47 -33.77 6.17
N ILE A 47 2.81 -33.26 5.12
CA ILE A 47 2.56 -33.97 3.87
C ILE A 47 3.60 -33.55 2.85
N ARG A 48 4.51 -34.47 2.59
CA ARG A 48 5.47 -34.35 1.49
C ARG A 48 4.81 -34.86 0.22
N SER A 49 4.53 -33.93 -0.70
CA SER A 49 4.07 -34.26 -2.04
C SER A 49 5.27 -34.47 -2.96
N TYR A 50 5.22 -35.47 -3.84
CA TYR A 50 6.33 -35.82 -4.72
C TYR A 50 5.95 -35.69 -6.19
N ASN A 51 6.88 -35.23 -7.01
CA ASN A 51 6.81 -35.28 -8.46
C ASN A 51 6.90 -36.74 -8.96
N GLU A 52 6.54 -36.97 -10.22
CA GLU A 52 6.62 -38.29 -10.85
C GLU A 52 8.06 -38.84 -10.88
N ASP A 53 9.06 -37.96 -10.85
CA ASP A 53 10.49 -38.29 -10.80
C ASP A 53 11.02 -38.58 -9.38
N GLY A 54 10.16 -38.48 -8.35
CA GLY A 54 10.51 -38.72 -6.95
C GLY A 54 11.09 -37.51 -6.20
N THR A 55 11.20 -36.33 -6.84
CA THR A 55 11.59 -35.09 -6.16
C THR A 55 10.43 -34.51 -5.33
N VAL A 56 10.72 -33.73 -4.29
CA VAL A 56 9.68 -33.10 -3.45
C VAL A 56 9.09 -31.88 -4.18
N LYS A 57 7.76 -31.78 -4.22
CA LYS A 57 7.04 -30.64 -4.79
C LYS A 57 7.22 -29.40 -3.92
N SER A 58 7.49 -28.25 -4.54
CA SER A 58 7.54 -26.96 -3.82
C SER A 58 6.14 -26.58 -3.30
N LEU A 59 6.06 -25.67 -2.32
CA LEU A 59 4.76 -25.21 -1.81
C LEU A 59 3.93 -24.55 -2.91
N GLU A 60 4.55 -23.84 -3.85
CA GLU A 60 3.85 -23.22 -4.99
C GLU A 60 3.25 -24.26 -5.92
N GLN A 61 3.96 -25.37 -6.17
CA GLN A 61 3.43 -26.49 -6.95
C GLN A 61 2.25 -27.16 -6.22
N GLN A 62 2.39 -27.36 -4.92
CA GLN A 62 1.32 -27.94 -4.09
C GLN A 62 0.07 -27.05 -4.05
N LEU A 63 0.23 -25.72 -4.01
CA LEU A 63 -0.88 -24.77 -4.08
C LEU A 63 -1.57 -24.81 -5.45
N LYS A 64 -0.78 -24.83 -6.54
CA LYS A 64 -1.29 -24.90 -7.92
C LYS A 64 -2.10 -26.16 -8.18
N GLU A 65 -1.64 -27.28 -7.64
CA GLU A 65 -2.33 -28.58 -7.73
C GLU A 65 -3.45 -28.75 -6.69
N LYS A 66 -3.72 -27.72 -5.88
CA LYS A 66 -4.75 -27.72 -4.82
C LYS A 66 -4.55 -28.81 -3.77
N ILE A 67 -3.30 -29.18 -3.53
CA ILE A 67 -2.92 -30.12 -2.46
C ILE A 67 -2.94 -29.39 -1.11
N ILE A 68 -2.46 -28.15 -1.09
CA ILE A 68 -2.58 -27.23 0.04
C ILE A 68 -3.48 -26.07 -0.35
N THR A 69 -4.07 -25.45 0.65
CA THR A 69 -4.85 -24.21 0.53
C THR A 69 -4.30 -23.20 1.52
N LEU A 70 -4.25 -21.94 1.12
CA LEU A 70 -3.82 -20.83 1.97
C LEU A 70 -5.07 -20.11 2.50
N GLU A 71 -4.97 -19.57 3.71
CA GLU A 71 -5.91 -18.55 4.17
C GLU A 71 -5.77 -17.27 3.33
N GLU A 72 -6.78 -16.41 3.34
CA GLU A 72 -6.81 -15.22 2.49
C GLU A 72 -5.60 -14.28 2.76
N ASN A 73 -5.18 -14.17 4.02
CA ASN A 73 -4.05 -13.39 4.49
C ASN A 73 -2.71 -14.13 4.48
N GLN A 74 -2.61 -15.28 3.80
CA GLN A 74 -1.38 -16.06 3.71
C GLN A 74 -0.81 -16.02 2.29
N ILE A 75 0.52 -16.01 2.22
CA ILE A 75 1.29 -16.11 0.97
C ILE A 75 2.40 -17.14 1.12
N ILE A 76 2.96 -17.59 0.00
CA ILE A 76 4.21 -18.35 0.02
C ILE A 76 5.34 -17.37 -0.26
N LYS A 77 6.31 -17.30 0.66
CA LYS A 77 7.54 -16.52 0.54
C LYS A 77 8.70 -17.42 0.95
N ASP A 78 9.73 -17.50 0.11
CA ASP A 78 10.90 -18.35 0.33
C ASP A 78 10.56 -19.82 0.66
N ASN A 79 9.57 -20.38 -0.06
CA ASN A 79 9.06 -21.74 0.14
C ASN A 79 8.56 -22.01 1.58
N GLN A 80 8.03 -20.98 2.25
CA GLN A 80 7.34 -21.06 3.53
C GLN A 80 5.98 -20.36 3.45
N VAL A 81 4.99 -20.88 4.19
CA VAL A 81 3.72 -20.19 4.37
C VAL A 81 3.95 -19.04 5.35
N TYR A 82 3.73 -17.83 4.87
CA TYR A 82 3.90 -16.59 5.61
C TYR A 82 2.52 -15.92 5.78
N THR A 83 2.21 -15.51 7.01
CA THR A 83 0.98 -14.77 7.31
C THR A 83 1.28 -13.28 7.25
N LEU A 84 0.53 -12.55 6.43
CA LEU A 84 0.69 -11.11 6.27
C LEU A 84 0.35 -10.39 7.58
N ASP A 85 1.22 -9.46 7.99
CA ASP A 85 1.00 -8.62 9.17
C ASP A 85 0.90 -7.15 8.77
N LYS A 86 -0.28 -6.57 8.97
CA LYS A 86 -0.59 -5.17 8.66
C LYS A 86 0.33 -4.14 9.34
N ASN A 87 1.08 -4.53 10.37
CA ASN A 87 2.05 -3.64 11.01
C ASN A 87 3.33 -3.45 10.20
N TYR A 88 3.55 -4.29 9.17
CA TYR A 88 4.63 -4.13 8.20
C TYR A 88 4.07 -3.54 6.91
N GLU A 89 4.68 -2.46 6.41
CA GLU A 89 4.16 -1.72 5.27
C GLU A 89 4.07 -2.58 4.00
N ASP A 90 5.11 -3.38 3.70
CA ASP A 90 5.13 -4.28 2.54
C ASP A 90 3.96 -5.27 2.56
N ASP A 91 3.70 -5.86 3.74
CA ASP A 91 2.60 -6.81 3.93
C ASP A 91 1.25 -6.10 3.82
N TYR A 92 1.13 -4.91 4.40
CA TYR A 92 -0.08 -4.11 4.35
C TYR A 92 -0.44 -3.71 2.91
N ILE A 93 0.56 -3.35 2.10
CA ILE A 93 0.37 -3.11 0.65
C ILE A 93 -0.18 -4.36 -0.04
N ILE A 94 0.40 -5.54 0.23
CA ILE A 94 -0.09 -6.81 -0.34
C ILE A 94 -1.53 -7.09 0.10
N MET A 95 -1.87 -6.81 1.36
CA MET A 95 -3.23 -6.97 1.88
C MET A 95 -4.23 -6.04 1.18
N ILE A 96 -3.86 -4.79 0.91
CA ILE A 96 -4.68 -3.84 0.15
C ILE A 96 -4.87 -4.32 -1.30
N GLU A 97 -3.81 -4.78 -1.97
CA GLU A 97 -3.87 -5.30 -3.34
C GLU A 97 -4.72 -6.56 -3.48
N LYS A 98 -4.83 -7.34 -2.40
CA LYS A 98 -5.70 -8.51 -2.29
C LYS A 98 -7.11 -8.18 -1.80
N GLU A 99 -7.45 -6.91 -1.63
CA GLU A 99 -8.76 -6.43 -1.12
C GLU A 99 -9.09 -6.92 0.31
N LEU A 100 -8.08 -7.32 1.10
CA LEU A 100 -8.24 -7.76 2.49
C LEU A 100 -8.32 -6.59 3.47
N GLU A 101 -7.71 -5.47 3.11
CA GLU A 101 -7.68 -4.24 3.88
C GLU A 101 -7.97 -3.04 2.98
N LYS A 102 -8.41 -1.94 3.59
CA LYS A 102 -8.68 -0.69 2.89
C LYS A 102 -7.63 0.34 3.24
N LEU A 103 -6.99 0.90 2.22
CA LEU A 103 -6.13 2.06 2.38
C LEU A 103 -6.98 3.28 2.81
N ASP A 104 -6.42 4.12 3.68
CA ASP A 104 -7.02 5.41 4.00
C ASP A 104 -7.21 6.22 2.71
N GLU A 105 -8.38 6.82 2.52
CA GLU A 105 -8.71 7.59 1.32
C GLU A 105 -7.75 8.78 1.11
N ARG A 106 -7.10 9.26 2.17
CA ARG A 106 -6.11 10.35 2.13
C ARG A 106 -4.70 9.86 1.80
N GLN A 107 -4.50 8.56 1.66
CA GLN A 107 -3.22 7.95 1.31
C GLN A 107 -3.24 7.39 -0.12
N LYS A 108 -2.04 7.14 -0.66
CA LYS A 108 -1.82 6.46 -1.94
C LYS A 108 -0.61 5.53 -1.86
N ILE A 109 -0.64 4.48 -2.65
CA ILE A 109 0.52 3.60 -2.89
C ILE A 109 1.29 4.16 -4.08
N VAL A 110 2.60 4.38 -3.91
CA VAL A 110 3.50 4.83 -4.97
C VAL A 110 4.48 3.73 -5.29
N THR A 111 4.72 3.48 -6.59
CA THR A 111 5.74 2.54 -7.06
C THR A 111 6.96 3.32 -7.54
N THR A 112 8.14 2.99 -7.03
CA THR A 112 9.42 3.56 -7.46
C THR A 112 9.83 3.01 -8.82
N GLU A 113 10.83 3.62 -9.46
CA GLU A 113 11.39 3.14 -10.73
C GLU A 113 11.94 1.70 -10.64
N ASN A 114 12.38 1.29 -9.44
CA ASN A 114 12.89 -0.05 -9.17
C ASN A 114 11.78 -1.07 -8.85
N GLY A 115 10.51 -0.64 -8.84
CA GLY A 115 9.35 -1.50 -8.55
C GLY A 115 9.01 -1.64 -7.06
N GLU A 116 9.75 -0.97 -6.17
CA GLU A 116 9.41 -0.95 -4.73
C GLU A 116 8.16 -0.08 -4.51
N LYS A 117 7.26 -0.54 -3.65
CA LYS A 117 6.02 0.17 -3.32
C LYS A 117 6.08 0.70 -1.91
N TYR A 118 5.54 1.89 -1.69
CA TYR A 118 5.40 2.49 -0.37
C TYR A 118 4.11 3.29 -0.25
N ILE A 119 3.65 3.51 0.98
CA ILE A 119 2.45 4.29 1.26
C ILE A 119 2.85 5.72 1.59
N THR A 120 2.17 6.70 0.98
CA THR A 120 2.37 8.12 1.29
C THR A 120 1.05 8.85 1.34
N GLN A 121 1.06 10.04 1.95
CA GLN A 121 -0.10 10.92 1.98
C GLN A 121 -0.33 11.53 0.59
N LYS A 122 -1.60 11.68 0.21
CA LYS A 122 -1.98 12.48 -0.95
C LYS A 122 -1.62 13.94 -0.69
N THR A 123 -1.22 14.63 -1.75
CA THR A 123 -1.01 16.07 -1.72
C THR A 123 -2.34 16.79 -1.51
N TYR A 124 -2.30 18.03 -1.01
CA TYR A 124 -3.52 18.86 -0.89
C TYR A 124 -4.24 19.04 -2.23
N GLU A 125 -3.52 19.07 -3.34
CA GLU A 125 -4.12 19.15 -4.67
C GLU A 125 -4.88 17.87 -5.03
N GLU A 126 -4.30 16.70 -4.75
CA GLU A 126 -4.97 15.41 -4.95
C GLU A 126 -6.20 15.28 -4.05
N LEU A 127 -6.04 15.61 -2.76
CA LEU A 127 -7.15 15.61 -1.79
C LEU A 127 -8.30 16.53 -2.26
N PHE A 128 -7.99 17.69 -2.83
CA PHE A 128 -9.00 18.62 -3.33
C PHE A 128 -9.70 18.09 -4.60
N LYS A 129 -8.94 17.58 -5.57
CA LYS A 129 -9.49 16.99 -6.82
C LYS A 129 -10.41 15.80 -6.54
N GLU A 130 -10.11 15.05 -5.49
CA GLU A 130 -10.90 13.90 -5.05
C GLU A 130 -12.03 14.26 -4.07
N ASN A 131 -12.25 15.55 -3.79
CA ASN A 131 -13.26 16.06 -2.84
C ASN A 131 -13.09 15.54 -1.40
N LEU A 132 -11.85 15.20 -1.00
CA LEU A 132 -11.50 14.76 0.35
C LEU A 132 -11.20 15.93 1.30
N ILE A 133 -11.03 17.14 0.75
CA ILE A 133 -10.95 18.40 1.49
C ILE A 133 -11.83 19.45 0.82
N THR A 134 -12.24 20.45 1.59
CA THR A 134 -13.05 21.57 1.10
C THR A 134 -12.21 22.59 0.32
N ALA A 135 -12.87 23.40 -0.50
CA ALA A 135 -12.24 24.53 -1.17
C ALA A 135 -11.62 25.53 -0.17
N GLU A 136 -12.23 25.71 1.00
CA GLU A 136 -11.67 26.58 2.04
C GLU A 136 -10.35 26.02 2.59
N GLU A 137 -10.29 24.72 2.91
CA GLU A 137 -9.07 24.08 3.38
C GLU A 137 -7.95 24.15 2.34
N TYR A 138 -8.27 23.91 1.06
CA TYR A 138 -7.30 24.05 -0.02
C TYR A 138 -6.81 25.50 -0.18
N ASN A 139 -7.72 26.48 -0.11
CA ASN A 139 -7.37 27.90 -0.16
C ASN A 139 -6.44 28.31 0.98
N GLN A 140 -6.68 27.82 2.19
CA GLN A 140 -5.81 28.10 3.34
C GLN A 140 -4.41 27.53 3.13
N TYR A 141 -4.29 26.31 2.60
CA TYR A 141 -3.00 25.73 2.22
C TYR A 141 -2.25 26.58 1.19
N VAL A 142 -2.92 27.02 0.12
CA VAL A 142 -2.32 27.90 -0.90
C VAL A 142 -1.88 29.24 -0.28
N ILE A 143 -2.69 29.81 0.61
CA ILE A 143 -2.35 31.06 1.31
C ILE A 143 -1.10 30.87 2.18
N GLN A 144 -1.00 29.77 2.93
CA GLN A 144 0.17 29.48 3.76
C GLN A 144 1.45 29.35 2.93
N ILE A 145 1.40 28.66 1.78
CA ILE A 145 2.55 28.56 0.87
C ILE A 145 2.97 29.94 0.38
N ARG A 146 2.01 30.73 -0.12
CA ARG A 146 2.29 32.09 -0.59
C ARG A 146 2.88 32.96 0.51
N GLN A 147 2.34 32.90 1.72
CA GLN A 147 2.85 33.64 2.88
C GLN A 147 4.28 33.24 3.25
N GLY A 148 4.62 31.95 3.21
CA GLY A 148 6.01 31.50 3.42
C GLY A 148 6.97 32.01 2.34
N GLN A 149 6.54 31.97 1.07
CA GLN A 149 7.31 32.52 -0.05
C GLN A 149 7.47 34.04 0.04
N TYR A 150 6.43 34.73 0.49
CA TYR A 150 6.51 36.15 0.82
C TYR A 150 7.48 36.35 1.98
N GLN A 151 7.32 35.75 3.15
CA GLN A 151 8.24 35.96 4.28
C GLN A 151 9.74 35.75 3.94
N THR A 152 10.04 34.79 3.05
CA THR A 152 11.42 34.50 2.62
C THR A 152 11.96 35.54 1.62
N ASN A 153 11.09 36.15 0.80
CA ASN A 153 11.49 37.01 -0.32
C ASN A 153 11.03 38.49 -0.20
N LEU A 154 10.04 38.79 0.64
CA LEU A 154 9.21 40.00 0.72
C LEU A 154 8.30 39.94 1.99
N ASP A 155 8.69 40.59 3.09
CA ASP A 155 7.94 40.69 4.36
C ASP A 155 6.40 40.84 4.14
N GLY A 156 5.60 39.77 4.23
CA GLY A 156 4.38 39.60 3.41
C GLY A 156 3.25 40.61 3.59
N GLU A 157 2.86 40.93 4.83
CA GLU A 157 1.85 41.97 5.10
C GLU A 157 2.41 43.38 4.87
N ARG A 158 3.67 43.59 5.26
CA ARG A 158 4.38 44.84 4.98
C ARG A 158 4.55 45.07 3.49
N ALA A 159 4.75 44.03 2.69
CA ALA A 159 4.91 44.11 1.25
C ALA A 159 3.61 44.52 0.58
N GLU A 160 2.44 44.02 1.03
CA GLU A 160 1.16 44.47 0.49
C GLU A 160 0.86 45.93 0.82
N LEU A 161 1.12 46.33 2.06
CA LEU A 161 0.89 47.70 2.49
C LEU A 161 1.88 48.67 1.83
N LEU A 162 3.16 48.29 1.80
CA LEU A 162 4.25 49.05 1.18
C LEU A 162 4.03 49.16 -0.33
N GLU A 163 3.58 48.11 -1.00
CA GLU A 163 3.25 48.14 -2.44
C GLU A 163 2.17 49.17 -2.73
N SER A 164 1.08 49.18 -1.95
CA SER A 164 0.01 50.17 -2.13
C SER A 164 0.51 51.59 -1.91
N VAL A 165 1.41 51.81 -0.94
CA VAL A 165 2.00 53.12 -0.66
C VAL A 165 2.97 53.53 -1.77
N LEU A 166 3.91 52.65 -2.16
CA LEU A 166 4.90 52.92 -3.20
C LEU A 166 4.25 53.11 -4.57
N SER A 167 3.24 52.33 -4.93
CA SER A 167 2.47 52.53 -6.16
C SER A 167 1.75 53.89 -6.18
N ASN A 168 1.20 54.32 -5.04
CA ASN A 168 0.59 55.65 -4.93
C ASN A 168 1.64 56.76 -5.08
N LEU A 169 2.79 56.65 -4.40
CA LEU A 169 3.91 57.59 -4.55
C LEU A 169 4.47 57.61 -5.98
N ALA A 170 4.57 56.45 -6.65
CA ALA A 170 4.99 56.33 -8.04
C ALA A 170 4.04 57.08 -8.97
N SER A 171 2.72 56.91 -8.78
CA SER A 171 1.69 57.59 -9.57
C SER A 171 1.71 59.11 -9.41
N GLN A 172 2.21 59.60 -8.28
CA GLN A 172 2.43 61.03 -8.00
C GLN A 172 3.82 61.52 -8.47
N ASN A 173 4.62 60.69 -9.13
CA ASN A 173 6.02 60.98 -9.50
C ASN A 173 6.91 61.36 -8.30
N LEU A 174 6.61 60.82 -7.12
CA LEU A 174 7.39 61.05 -5.89
C LEU A 174 8.51 60.02 -5.67
N LEU A 175 8.61 59.01 -6.55
CA LEU A 175 9.71 58.03 -6.55
C LEU A 175 10.74 58.36 -7.63
N THR A 176 12.01 58.06 -7.35
CA THR A 176 13.08 58.09 -8.36
C THR A 176 12.91 56.97 -9.38
N GLU A 177 13.55 57.11 -10.55
CA GLU A 177 13.50 56.07 -11.59
C GLU A 177 14.10 54.72 -11.12
N GLU A 178 15.14 54.75 -10.28
CA GLU A 178 15.69 53.55 -9.66
C GLU A 178 14.68 52.88 -8.72
N GLN A 179 13.97 53.66 -7.89
CA GLN A 179 12.92 53.15 -7.01
C GLN A 179 11.73 52.58 -7.77
N LYS A 180 11.33 53.22 -8.89
CA LYS A 180 10.28 52.71 -9.78
C LYS A 180 10.68 51.35 -10.39
N SER A 181 11.92 51.22 -10.87
CA SER A 181 12.42 49.96 -11.43
C SER A 181 12.48 48.83 -10.39
N GLN A 182 12.89 49.14 -9.16
CA GLN A 182 12.86 48.17 -8.05
C GLN A 182 11.42 47.75 -7.71
N LEU A 183 10.48 48.71 -7.67
CA LEU A 183 9.06 48.44 -7.46
C LEU A 183 8.50 47.50 -8.53
N GLU A 184 8.76 47.76 -9.81
CA GLU A 184 8.33 46.89 -10.92
C GLU A 184 8.91 45.47 -10.80
N SER A 185 10.18 45.34 -10.40
CA SER A 185 10.80 44.03 -10.17
C SER A 185 10.11 43.24 -9.05
N LEU A 186 9.76 43.91 -7.96
CA LEU A 186 9.02 43.29 -6.85
C LEU A 186 7.60 42.88 -7.27
N GLN A 187 6.89 43.75 -7.99
CA GLN A 187 5.56 43.44 -8.52
C GLN A 187 5.59 42.21 -9.44
N THR A 188 6.60 42.13 -10.32
CA THR A 188 6.80 41.00 -11.23
C THR A 188 6.97 39.70 -10.44
N LYS A 189 7.90 39.66 -9.47
CA LYS A 189 8.09 38.47 -8.62
C LYS A 189 6.82 38.06 -7.86
N ARG A 190 6.02 39.02 -7.40
CA ARG A 190 4.74 38.71 -6.72
C ARG A 190 3.72 38.10 -7.69
N GLN A 191 3.68 38.57 -8.93
CA GLN A 191 2.83 37.98 -9.96
C GLN A 191 3.27 36.56 -10.30
N GLU A 192 4.58 36.32 -10.42
CA GLU A 192 5.16 34.98 -10.63
C GLU A 192 4.73 34.02 -9.51
N ILE A 193 4.88 34.39 -8.24
CA ILE A 193 4.44 33.56 -7.09
C ILE A 193 2.93 33.29 -7.15
N LYS A 194 2.10 34.26 -7.56
CA LYS A 194 0.65 34.07 -7.68
C LYS A 194 0.28 33.14 -8.84
N GLN A 195 1.05 33.15 -9.93
CA GLN A 195 0.87 32.26 -11.07
C GLN A 195 1.33 30.83 -10.75
N GLU A 196 2.45 30.67 -10.05
CA GLU A 196 2.99 29.37 -9.65
C GLU A 196 2.09 28.67 -8.62
N TYR A 197 1.48 29.44 -7.71
CA TYR A 197 0.60 28.92 -6.66
C TYR A 197 -0.80 29.55 -6.78
N PRO A 198 -1.62 29.23 -7.81
CA PRO A 198 -2.95 29.83 -8.01
C PRO A 198 -3.94 29.47 -6.89
N LYS A 199 -4.91 30.36 -6.65
CA LYS A 199 -6.04 30.11 -5.73
C LYS A 199 -7.16 29.46 -6.52
#